data_AF-A0A1D3TS87-F1
#
_entry.id   AF-A0A1D3TS87-F1
#
_cell.length_a   1.000
_cell.length_b   1.000
_cell.length_c   1.000
_cell.angle_alpha   90.00
_cell.angle_beta   90.00
_cell.angle_gamma   90.00
#
_symmetry.space_group_name_H-M   'P 1'
#
loop_
_entity.id
_entity.type
_entity.pdbx_description
1 polymer ?
#
loop_
_entity_poly.entity_id
_entity_poly.type
_entity_poly.pdbx_seq_one_letter_code
_entity_poly.pdbx_strand_id
1 'polypeptide(L)'
;MDVLTDEKRKSTIGRNGKRFIAGLLGLVLVGVILISFGGGTPDEEKVDLPETAGADLPPPDSDSVGTGTDDDSESSDEQSALYAEKGFLNAKNPPSPLKGAAGDGITDDTVALQNIIDYCVENSKDLYVPAGTYMIKAGKGVDTPFETRDGQGLFIEGSMELYADAGATFKLLPTASPVPTLLTIRNTSDVTVSGGNWIGERDEHLDTAGEGGTLIVISCCDYVHISNVVVKDAWGDGMAVYNSPPYKDSSLSSYIYIDSAYVDRCGRNGLTIGGVKEMYVTNSVFNGMDRTMPKAGVDIEPDGIQPMADNVSFYKCTFSNNGVQGLTYGFGNGARNVSVKSCEFFGNGTVDINIAAVKKTPMKGTVIENNLFSNTLRFSIGMSNTFNAEISGNQMYAATKNAGSGCFYLAEVSDINITENYMEGFLCIIDNTEIGASEGITLHKNVYKLCGSEYLR
;
A
#
# COMPACT_ATOMS: atom_id res chain seq x y z
N MET A 1 51.27 53.01 10.49
CA MET A 1 50.03 52.49 11.08
C MET A 1 49.38 51.59 10.03
N ASP A 2 50.13 50.66 9.45
CA ASP A 2 50.56 49.36 10.02
C ASP A 2 49.38 48.38 10.00
N VAL A 3 49.44 47.18 9.45
CA VAL A 3 50.27 46.47 8.46
C VAL A 3 49.51 45.15 8.26
N LEU A 4 49.49 44.64 7.03
CA LEU A 4 49.04 43.28 6.66
C LEU A 4 49.78 42.21 7.48
N THR A 5 49.11 41.10 7.82
CA THR A 5 49.72 39.76 7.65
C THR A 5 48.65 38.70 7.39
N ASP A 6 48.67 38.21 6.18
CA ASP A 6 48.26 36.87 5.77
C ASP A 6 49.50 35.96 5.96
N GLU A 7 49.40 34.83 6.66
CA GLU A 7 50.22 33.63 6.38
C GLU A 7 49.73 32.35 7.11
N LYS A 8 49.22 31.42 6.29
CA LYS A 8 49.67 30.01 6.13
C LYS A 8 49.70 29.04 7.33
N ARG A 9 48.86 27.99 7.18
CA ARG A 9 49.20 26.57 6.84
C ARG A 9 48.60 25.48 7.76
N LYS A 10 47.85 24.60 7.08
CA LYS A 10 47.80 23.12 7.17
C LYS A 10 46.86 22.42 8.18
N SER A 11 46.18 21.43 7.61
CA SER A 11 45.44 20.29 8.19
C SER A 11 44.08 20.68 8.80
N THR A 12 42.95 20.07 8.46
CA THR A 12 42.72 18.66 8.14
C THR A 12 41.44 18.54 7.31
N ILE A 13 41.49 17.73 6.26
CA ILE A 13 40.31 17.18 5.57
C ILE A 13 39.51 16.40 6.62
N GLY A 14 38.33 16.90 7.00
CA GLY A 14 37.49 16.29 8.01
C GLY A 14 36.03 16.53 7.73
N ARG A 15 35.40 15.55 7.07
CA ARG A 15 33.95 15.21 7.11
C ARG A 15 33.00 16.38 7.46
N ASN A 16 32.61 17.15 6.45
CA ASN A 16 31.37 17.93 6.50
C ASN A 16 30.51 17.52 5.31
N GLY A 17 29.79 16.42 5.52
CA GLY A 17 28.76 15.88 4.63
C GLY A 17 27.79 15.04 5.45
N LYS A 18 27.27 15.62 6.55
CA LYS A 18 26.24 15.04 7.42
C LYS A 18 25.52 16.15 8.18
N ARG A 19 24.84 17.05 7.48
CA ARG A 19 23.90 18.01 8.09
C ARG A 19 22.84 18.45 7.09
N PHE A 20 22.14 17.50 6.50
CA PHE A 20 20.79 17.66 5.98
C PHE A 20 20.16 16.27 6.09
N ILE A 21 18.91 16.19 6.52
CA ILE A 21 18.14 14.95 6.77
C ILE A 21 18.49 14.25 8.11
N ALA A 22 18.19 14.94 9.21
CA ALA A 22 17.94 14.31 10.52
C ALA A 22 16.75 15.00 11.22
N GLY A 23 15.83 15.54 10.42
CA GLY A 23 14.71 16.36 10.88
C GLY A 23 13.45 15.97 10.14
N LEU A 24 13.06 14.70 10.19
CA LEU A 24 11.73 14.23 9.79
C LEU A 24 11.34 12.92 10.51
N LEU A 25 11.89 12.70 11.71
CA LEU A 25 11.83 11.43 12.45
C LEU A 25 11.19 11.58 13.84
N GLY A 26 10.19 12.46 13.97
CA GLY A 26 9.66 12.82 15.29
C GLY A 26 8.24 13.41 15.31
N LEU A 27 7.38 13.05 14.35
CA LEU A 27 5.97 13.47 14.36
C LEU A 27 4.98 12.30 14.23
N VAL A 28 5.39 11.09 14.63
CA VAL A 28 4.55 9.89 14.66
C VAL A 28 3.60 9.86 15.89
N LEU A 29 3.44 10.97 16.61
CA LEU A 29 2.67 11.00 17.87
C LEU A 29 1.73 12.20 18.01
N VAL A 30 1.02 12.61 16.95
CA VAL A 30 -0.05 13.64 17.06
C VAL A 30 -1.32 13.30 16.24
N GLY A 31 -1.35 12.19 15.49
CA GLY A 31 -2.54 11.75 14.73
C GLY A 31 -3.43 10.71 15.42
N VAL A 32 -3.00 10.17 16.57
CA VAL A 32 -3.81 9.26 17.39
C VAL A 32 -4.39 10.04 18.57
N ILE A 33 -5.31 10.97 18.27
CA ILE A 33 -6.31 11.38 19.26
C ILE A 33 -7.61 10.68 18.87
N LEU A 34 -7.63 9.36 19.07
CA LEU A 34 -8.85 8.72 19.53
C LEU A 34 -8.88 8.99 21.04
N ILE A 35 -9.82 9.83 21.44
CA ILE A 35 -10.00 10.30 22.81
C ILE A 35 -9.98 9.11 23.77
N SER A 36 -9.03 9.14 24.69
CA SER A 36 -9.04 8.32 25.89
C SER A 36 -10.16 8.82 26.80
N PHE A 37 -11.37 8.31 26.63
CA PHE A 37 -12.39 8.44 27.67
C PHE A 37 -12.02 7.50 28.82
N GLY A 38 -11.78 8.10 29.98
CA GLY A 38 -11.38 7.41 31.19
C GLY A 38 -12.36 6.30 31.58
N GLY A 39 -11.83 5.09 31.63
CA GLY A 39 -12.34 3.92 32.32
C GLY A 39 -11.13 3.03 32.56
N GLY A 40 -10.90 2.63 33.82
CA GLY A 40 -9.66 2.01 34.27
C GLY A 40 -9.15 0.89 33.36
N THR A 41 -7.83 0.76 33.31
CA THR A 41 -7.14 -0.42 32.79
C THR A 41 -7.82 -1.68 33.33
N PRO A 42 -8.46 -2.51 32.49
CA PRO A 42 -8.75 -3.86 32.90
C PRO A 42 -7.40 -4.57 33.01
N ASP A 43 -7.17 -5.22 34.13
CA ASP A 43 -6.04 -6.13 34.31
C ASP A 43 -5.91 -7.06 33.10
N GLU A 44 -4.68 -7.37 32.71
CA GLU A 44 -4.35 -8.43 31.74
C GLU A 44 -4.81 -9.79 32.30
N GLU A 45 -6.12 -10.05 32.29
CA GLU A 45 -6.61 -11.42 32.28
C GLU A 45 -6.41 -11.95 30.86
N LYS A 46 -5.61 -13.01 30.76
CA LYS A 46 -5.56 -13.87 29.59
C LYS A 46 -6.98 -14.33 29.30
N VAL A 47 -7.66 -13.65 28.37
CA VAL A 47 -8.88 -14.14 27.77
C VAL A 47 -8.46 -15.23 26.81
N ASP A 48 -8.66 -16.49 27.22
CA ASP A 48 -8.71 -17.60 26.25
C ASP A 48 -9.79 -17.24 25.24
N LEU A 49 -9.36 -16.94 24.02
CA LEU A 49 -10.25 -16.71 22.88
C LEU A 49 -11.15 -17.96 22.77
N PRO A 50 -12.49 -17.81 22.79
CA PRO A 50 -13.34 -18.94 22.50
C PRO A 50 -13.00 -19.44 21.10
N GLU A 51 -12.89 -20.75 20.92
CA GLU A 51 -12.91 -21.37 19.59
C GLU A 51 -14.22 -20.93 18.91
N THR A 52 -14.16 -19.81 18.19
CA THR A 52 -15.20 -19.43 17.27
C THR A 52 -15.11 -20.45 16.15
N ALA A 53 -16.21 -21.16 15.92
CA ALA A 53 -16.44 -21.85 14.66
C ALA A 53 -16.29 -20.81 13.55
N GLY A 54 -15.06 -20.65 13.06
CA GLY A 54 -14.77 -19.92 11.86
C GLY A 54 -15.59 -20.58 10.79
N ALA A 55 -16.45 -19.81 10.15
CA ALA A 55 -16.61 -20.05 8.74
C ALA A 55 -15.22 -19.76 8.17
N ASP A 56 -14.39 -20.80 8.07
CA ASP A 56 -13.35 -20.88 7.07
C ASP A 56 -14.08 -20.66 5.76
N LEU A 57 -14.16 -19.41 5.34
CA LEU A 57 -14.28 -19.15 3.92
C LEU A 57 -12.97 -19.70 3.36
N PRO A 58 -13.05 -20.70 2.46
CA PRO A 58 -11.84 -21.22 1.85
C PRO A 58 -11.10 -20.04 1.21
N PRO A 59 -9.76 -20.13 1.06
CA PRO A 59 -9.07 -19.25 0.13
C PRO A 59 -9.88 -19.21 -1.18
N PRO A 60 -9.91 -18.08 -1.91
CA PRO A 60 -10.61 -18.01 -3.19
C PRO A 60 -10.25 -19.26 -3.98
N ASP A 61 -11.28 -20.04 -4.35
CA ASP A 61 -11.11 -21.35 -4.97
C ASP A 61 -10.00 -21.26 -6.03
N SER A 62 -8.96 -22.06 -5.85
CA SER A 62 -8.09 -22.45 -6.95
C SER A 62 -8.85 -23.24 -8.02
N ASP A 63 -10.14 -23.55 -7.77
CA ASP A 63 -11.02 -24.32 -8.62
C ASP A 63 -12.25 -23.50 -9.06
N SER A 64 -12.01 -22.49 -9.91
CA SER A 64 -12.91 -22.29 -11.06
C SER A 64 -12.42 -23.02 -12.31
N VAL A 65 -11.71 -24.15 -12.10
CA VAL A 65 -11.62 -25.20 -13.11
C VAL A 65 -12.90 -26.01 -12.95
N GLY A 66 -13.79 -25.89 -13.93
CA GLY A 66 -14.97 -26.75 -14.00
C GLY A 66 -14.55 -28.22 -13.90
N THR A 67 -15.49 -29.10 -13.61
CA THR A 67 -15.31 -30.55 -13.77
C THR A 67 -15.24 -30.95 -15.26
N GLY A 68 -14.50 -30.19 -16.07
CA GLY A 68 -13.93 -30.56 -17.34
C GLY A 68 -12.50 -30.97 -17.09
N THR A 69 -12.13 -32.14 -17.59
CA THR A 69 -10.77 -32.68 -17.56
C THR A 69 -9.86 -31.94 -18.56
N ASP A 70 -9.67 -30.63 -18.37
CA ASP A 70 -8.79 -29.82 -19.21
C ASP A 70 -7.73 -29.18 -18.30
N ASP A 71 -6.64 -29.93 -18.10
CA ASP A 71 -5.36 -29.48 -17.54
C ASP A 71 -4.67 -28.60 -18.60
N ASP A 72 -5.18 -27.39 -18.79
CA ASP A 72 -4.65 -26.37 -19.70
C ASP A 72 -3.63 -25.46 -18.99
N SER A 73 -2.83 -26.01 -18.07
CA SER A 73 -1.61 -25.31 -17.62
C SER A 73 -0.56 -25.43 -18.73
N GLU A 74 -0.49 -24.42 -19.61
CA GLU A 74 0.58 -24.35 -20.63
C GLU A 74 1.94 -24.55 -19.93
N SER A 75 2.74 -25.46 -20.48
CA SER A 75 4.07 -25.74 -19.94
C SER A 75 4.97 -24.49 -20.07
N SER A 76 5.97 -24.34 -19.19
CA SER A 76 6.90 -23.19 -19.22
C SER A 76 7.58 -22.98 -20.58
N ASP A 77 7.75 -24.06 -21.35
CA ASP A 77 8.34 -24.05 -22.69
C ASP A 77 7.36 -23.51 -23.75
N GLU A 78 6.07 -23.85 -23.65
CA GLU A 78 5.01 -23.31 -24.52
C GLU A 78 4.81 -21.82 -24.27
N GLN A 79 4.77 -21.40 -23.00
CA GLN A 79 4.68 -19.98 -22.66
C GLN A 79 5.91 -19.21 -23.17
N SER A 80 7.11 -19.79 -23.07
CA SER A 80 8.32 -19.21 -23.63
C SER A 80 8.26 -19.04 -25.15
N ALA A 81 7.69 -20.01 -25.87
CA ALA A 81 7.51 -19.91 -27.31
C ALA A 81 6.48 -18.83 -27.68
N LEU A 82 5.35 -18.78 -26.97
CA LEU A 82 4.29 -17.79 -27.17
C LEU A 82 4.82 -16.35 -27.04
N TYR A 83 5.56 -16.06 -25.97
CA TYR A 83 6.08 -14.70 -25.74
C TYR A 83 7.23 -14.35 -26.69
N ALA A 84 8.01 -15.34 -27.15
CA ALA A 84 8.97 -15.12 -28.23
C ALA A 84 8.28 -14.74 -29.56
N GLU A 85 7.15 -15.36 -29.90
CA GLU A 85 6.34 -14.98 -31.07
C GLU A 85 5.76 -13.56 -30.95
N LYS A 86 5.40 -13.15 -29.74
CA LYS A 86 4.99 -11.76 -29.42
C LYS A 86 6.15 -10.76 -29.44
N GLY A 87 7.39 -11.22 -29.62
CA GLY A 87 8.58 -10.37 -29.72
C GLY A 87 9.18 -9.97 -28.37
N PHE A 88 8.74 -10.58 -27.27
CA PHE A 88 9.30 -10.35 -25.94
C PHE A 88 10.69 -10.97 -25.86
N LEU A 89 11.60 -10.26 -25.18
CA LEU A 89 12.92 -10.76 -24.86
C LEU A 89 12.84 -11.74 -23.68
N ASN A 90 13.36 -12.95 -23.83
CA ASN A 90 13.38 -13.94 -22.75
C ASN A 90 14.54 -13.70 -21.78
N ALA A 91 14.22 -13.51 -20.49
CA ALA A 91 15.20 -13.20 -19.45
C ALA A 91 16.28 -14.27 -19.23
N LYS A 92 15.99 -15.54 -19.55
CA LYS A 92 16.98 -16.64 -19.46
C LYS A 92 17.84 -16.76 -20.71
N ASN A 93 17.35 -16.29 -21.85
CA ASN A 93 18.00 -16.44 -23.16
C ASN A 93 18.12 -15.09 -23.92
N PRO A 94 18.77 -14.06 -23.35
CA PRO A 94 18.93 -12.79 -24.03
C PRO A 94 20.01 -12.83 -25.13
N PRO A 95 20.05 -11.87 -26.07
CA PRO A 95 21.09 -11.81 -27.09
C PRO A 95 22.46 -11.51 -26.47
N SER A 96 23.52 -12.06 -27.07
CA SER A 96 24.90 -11.72 -26.73
C SER A 96 25.16 -10.22 -26.91
N PRO A 97 25.91 -9.55 -26.00
CA PRO A 97 26.72 -10.12 -24.92
C PRO A 97 26.01 -10.22 -23.55
N LEU A 98 24.69 -10.05 -23.50
CA LEU A 98 23.95 -10.16 -22.24
C LEU A 98 24.02 -11.58 -21.69
N LYS A 99 24.15 -11.68 -20.37
CA LYS A 99 24.05 -12.95 -19.64
C LYS A 99 22.60 -13.13 -19.21
N GLY A 100 22.02 -14.29 -19.50
CA GLY A 100 20.70 -14.66 -18.99
C GLY A 100 20.68 -14.76 -17.47
N ALA A 101 19.55 -14.39 -16.89
CA ALA A 101 19.27 -14.62 -15.48
C ALA A 101 19.10 -16.12 -15.22
N ALA A 102 19.66 -16.61 -14.12
CA ALA A 102 19.67 -18.04 -13.78
C ALA A 102 18.30 -18.52 -13.32
N GLY A 103 17.67 -17.78 -12.39
CA GLY A 103 16.37 -18.18 -11.84
C GLY A 103 16.42 -19.50 -11.07
N ASP A 104 17.57 -19.82 -10.45
CA ASP A 104 17.87 -21.08 -9.76
C ASP A 104 17.66 -21.04 -8.23
N GLY A 105 17.22 -19.90 -7.70
CA GLY A 105 17.01 -19.66 -6.27
C GLY A 105 18.29 -19.46 -5.46
N ILE A 106 19.45 -19.37 -6.10
CA ILE A 106 20.76 -19.29 -5.45
C ILE A 106 21.59 -18.12 -6.00
N THR A 107 21.64 -18.00 -7.32
CA THR A 107 22.44 -17.00 -8.03
C THR A 107 21.84 -15.61 -7.82
N ASP A 108 22.68 -14.64 -7.44
CA ASP A 108 22.33 -13.21 -7.45
C ASP A 108 22.10 -12.77 -8.91
N ASP A 109 20.84 -12.65 -9.29
CA ASP A 109 20.38 -12.36 -10.66
C ASP A 109 20.25 -10.86 -10.94
N THR A 110 20.50 -10.00 -9.93
CA THR A 110 20.25 -8.55 -9.99
C THR A 110 20.90 -7.89 -11.21
N VAL A 111 22.20 -8.14 -11.42
CA VAL A 111 22.95 -7.51 -12.53
C VAL A 111 22.50 -8.06 -13.88
N ALA A 112 22.21 -9.36 -13.96
CA ALA A 112 21.79 -9.98 -15.21
C ALA A 112 20.42 -9.43 -15.64
N LEU A 113 19.44 -9.44 -14.73
CA LEU A 113 18.10 -8.91 -14.98
C LEU A 113 18.12 -7.40 -15.24
N GLN A 114 18.88 -6.62 -14.48
CA GLN A 114 18.96 -5.18 -14.72
C GLN A 114 19.51 -4.86 -16.11
N ASN A 115 20.58 -5.55 -16.55
CA ASN A 115 21.13 -5.33 -17.89
C ASN A 115 20.14 -5.71 -19.00
N ILE A 116 19.28 -6.72 -18.76
CA ILE A 116 18.24 -7.12 -19.70
C ILE A 116 17.12 -6.07 -19.74
N ILE A 117 16.69 -5.55 -18.58
CA ILE A 117 15.72 -4.45 -18.49
C ILE A 117 16.24 -3.20 -19.22
N ASP A 118 17.49 -2.81 -18.96
CA ASP A 118 18.12 -1.67 -19.64
C ASP A 118 18.14 -1.88 -21.16
N TYR A 119 18.54 -3.07 -21.61
CA TYR A 119 18.52 -3.41 -23.04
C TYR A 119 17.12 -3.34 -23.64
N CYS A 120 16.11 -3.82 -22.91
CA CYS A 120 14.72 -3.75 -23.33
C CYS A 120 14.28 -2.31 -23.56
N VAL A 121 14.52 -1.44 -22.58
CA VAL A 121 14.22 0.00 -22.67
C VAL A 121 14.97 0.65 -23.85
N GLU A 122 16.28 0.44 -23.96
CA GLU A 122 17.13 1.04 -24.99
C GLU A 122 16.73 0.62 -26.42
N ASN A 123 16.17 -0.57 -26.57
CA ASN A 123 15.84 -1.16 -27.88
C ASN A 123 14.32 -1.27 -28.13
N SER A 124 13.50 -0.65 -27.27
CA SER A 124 12.04 -0.70 -27.34
C SER A 124 11.52 -2.14 -27.46
N LYS A 125 11.97 -3.00 -26.53
CA LYS A 125 11.55 -4.39 -26.40
C LYS A 125 10.85 -4.60 -25.07
N ASP A 126 9.92 -5.53 -25.09
CA ASP A 126 9.26 -6.03 -23.88
C ASP A 126 10.04 -7.22 -23.31
N LEU A 127 9.85 -7.51 -22.03
CA LEU A 127 10.58 -8.53 -21.28
C LEU A 127 9.62 -9.64 -20.84
N TYR A 128 9.96 -10.87 -21.19
CA TYR A 128 9.35 -12.06 -20.63
C TYR A 128 10.30 -12.70 -19.61
N VAL A 129 9.80 -12.95 -18.40
CA VAL A 129 10.53 -13.65 -17.33
C VAL A 129 9.90 -15.04 -17.11
N PRO A 130 10.56 -16.13 -17.56
CA PRO A 130 10.05 -17.49 -17.37
C PRO A 130 10.00 -17.91 -15.89
N ALA A 131 9.28 -19.00 -15.60
CA ALA A 131 9.27 -19.60 -14.27
C ALA A 131 10.68 -19.86 -13.71
N GLY A 132 10.87 -19.61 -12.41
CA GLY A 132 12.16 -19.70 -11.73
C GLY A 132 12.22 -18.79 -10.50
N THR A 133 13.22 -18.95 -9.65
CA THR A 133 13.44 -18.07 -8.50
C THR A 133 14.68 -17.21 -8.72
N TYR A 134 14.46 -15.92 -8.93
CA TYR A 134 15.46 -14.92 -9.22
C TYR A 134 15.83 -14.17 -7.94
N MET A 135 17.06 -14.36 -7.45
CA MET A 135 17.50 -13.72 -6.20
C MET A 135 17.97 -12.29 -6.48
N ILE A 136 17.32 -11.32 -5.84
CA ILE A 136 17.55 -9.89 -6.06
C ILE A 136 18.22 -9.27 -4.83
N LYS A 137 19.35 -8.63 -5.05
CA LYS A 137 20.10 -7.90 -4.04
C LYS A 137 19.67 -6.43 -4.04
N ALA A 138 19.24 -5.92 -2.89
CA ALA A 138 18.86 -4.53 -2.73
C ALA A 138 19.35 -3.94 -1.39
N GLY A 139 19.31 -2.61 -1.29
CA GLY A 139 19.55 -1.83 -0.07
C GLY A 139 21.00 -1.46 0.23
N LYS A 140 21.94 -1.58 -0.72
CA LYS A 140 23.36 -1.30 -0.45
C LYS A 140 23.66 0.20 -0.51
N GLY A 141 23.81 0.84 0.65
CA GLY A 141 24.26 2.24 0.76
C GLY A 141 23.20 3.27 0.37
N VAL A 142 21.94 2.88 0.48
CA VAL A 142 20.76 3.69 0.15
C VAL A 142 20.03 4.02 1.44
N ASP A 143 19.84 5.31 1.71
CA ASP A 143 19.12 5.80 2.90
C ASP A 143 17.64 6.09 2.59
N THR A 144 17.27 6.25 1.31
CA THR A 144 15.88 6.42 0.86
C THR A 144 15.63 5.70 -0.47
N PRO A 145 14.40 5.19 -0.73
CA PRO A 145 14.10 4.47 -1.98
C PRO A 145 14.14 5.37 -3.24
N PHE A 146 14.41 6.68 -3.11
CA PHE A 146 14.38 7.65 -4.21
C PHE A 146 15.72 8.29 -4.55
N GLU A 147 16.80 8.01 -3.83
CA GLU A 147 18.02 8.80 -3.98
C GLU A 147 18.90 8.38 -5.16
N THR A 148 19.09 7.08 -5.38
CA THR A 148 19.96 6.58 -6.46
C THR A 148 19.48 5.24 -6.99
N ARG A 149 19.64 5.01 -8.30
CA ARG A 149 19.54 3.67 -8.91
C ARG A 149 20.56 2.71 -8.29
N ASP A 150 21.75 3.23 -7.97
CA ASP A 150 22.78 2.46 -7.28
C ASP A 150 22.31 2.01 -5.89
N GLY A 151 22.36 0.70 -5.67
CA GLY A 151 22.04 0.10 -4.38
C GLY A 151 20.57 -0.28 -4.18
N GLN A 152 19.68 0.02 -5.13
CA GLN A 152 18.33 -0.57 -5.20
C GLN A 152 18.38 -1.94 -5.90
N GLY A 153 17.26 -2.66 -5.94
CA GLY A 153 17.11 -3.90 -6.70
C GLY A 153 17.02 -3.64 -8.21
N LEU A 154 15.91 -4.04 -8.82
CA LEU A 154 15.60 -3.81 -10.23
C LEU A 154 15.02 -2.40 -10.44
N PHE A 155 15.29 -1.82 -11.60
CA PHE A 155 14.92 -0.45 -11.94
C PHE A 155 14.42 -0.36 -13.38
N ILE A 156 13.24 0.24 -13.57
CA ILE A 156 12.66 0.54 -14.89
C ILE A 156 12.61 2.07 -15.06
N GLU A 157 13.40 2.56 -16.02
CA GLU A 157 13.49 3.98 -16.42
C GLU A 157 13.29 4.12 -17.94
N GLY A 158 12.14 3.65 -18.41
CA GLY A 158 11.72 3.78 -19.81
C GLY A 158 10.43 3.00 -20.06
N SER A 159 9.78 3.24 -21.19
CA SER A 159 8.57 2.53 -21.59
C SER A 159 8.89 1.09 -21.95
N MET A 160 8.17 0.14 -21.36
CA MET A 160 8.26 -1.29 -21.66
C MET A 160 7.12 -2.07 -21.01
N GLU A 161 6.85 -3.26 -21.51
CA GLU A 161 6.07 -4.29 -20.83
C GLU A 161 6.99 -5.36 -20.24
N LEU A 162 6.79 -5.71 -18.97
CA LEU A 162 7.36 -6.86 -18.30
C LEU A 162 6.22 -7.84 -17.99
N TYR A 163 6.28 -9.02 -18.59
CA TYR A 163 5.43 -10.15 -18.24
C TYR A 163 6.27 -11.22 -17.53
N ALA A 164 5.86 -11.60 -16.32
CA ALA A 164 6.46 -12.68 -15.57
C ALA A 164 5.49 -13.85 -15.47
N ASP A 165 5.99 -15.05 -15.80
CA ASP A 165 5.28 -16.31 -15.61
C ASP A 165 4.76 -16.42 -14.16
N ALA A 166 3.61 -17.06 -13.93
CA ALA A 166 3.05 -17.25 -12.59
C ALA A 166 3.99 -18.02 -11.64
N GLY A 167 4.88 -18.87 -12.18
CA GLY A 167 5.96 -19.55 -11.47
C GLY A 167 7.27 -18.76 -11.36
N ALA A 168 7.34 -17.54 -11.90
CA ALA A 168 8.49 -16.66 -11.70
C ALA A 168 8.41 -15.99 -10.31
N THR A 169 9.49 -16.07 -9.55
CA THR A 169 9.61 -15.45 -8.23
C THR A 169 10.83 -14.55 -8.21
N PHE A 170 10.63 -13.26 -7.97
CA PHE A 170 11.70 -12.33 -7.61
C PHE A 170 11.77 -12.30 -6.08
N LYS A 171 12.84 -12.84 -5.50
CA LYS A 171 13.03 -12.90 -4.04
C LYS A 171 14.15 -11.98 -3.61
N LEU A 172 13.87 -11.05 -2.69
CA LEU A 172 14.92 -10.25 -2.06
C LEU A 172 15.88 -11.15 -1.28
N LEU A 173 17.17 -10.90 -1.45
CA LEU A 173 18.22 -11.48 -0.60
C LEU A 173 18.20 -10.80 0.78
N PRO A 174 18.48 -11.56 1.86
CA PRO A 174 18.60 -11.01 3.21
C PRO A 174 19.49 -9.77 3.26
N THR A 175 19.02 -8.73 3.94
CA THR A 175 19.72 -7.44 3.99
C THR A 175 19.60 -6.78 5.37
N ALA A 176 20.56 -5.91 5.69
CA ALA A 176 20.50 -5.05 6.88
C ALA A 176 20.08 -3.61 6.53
N SER A 177 19.64 -3.38 5.29
CA SER A 177 19.23 -2.05 4.84
C SER A 177 17.93 -1.64 5.53
N PRO A 178 17.76 -0.39 5.95
CA PRO A 178 16.48 0.07 6.47
C PRO A 178 15.42 0.27 5.36
N VAL A 179 15.83 0.27 4.08
CA VAL A 179 14.98 0.57 2.92
C VAL A 179 15.24 -0.36 1.71
N PRO A 180 15.21 -1.69 1.87
CA PRO A 180 15.40 -2.57 0.72
C PRO A 180 14.25 -2.42 -0.27
N THR A 181 14.58 -2.13 -1.53
CA THR A 181 13.59 -1.99 -2.61
C THR A 181 13.82 -3.02 -3.71
N LEU A 182 12.82 -3.86 -4.00
CA LEU A 182 12.96 -4.93 -5.00
C LEU A 182 12.84 -4.38 -6.42
N LEU A 183 11.76 -3.68 -6.76
CA LEU A 183 11.52 -3.06 -8.06
C LEU A 183 11.16 -1.59 -7.89
N THR A 184 11.83 -0.74 -8.65
CA THR A 184 11.51 0.69 -8.76
C THR A 184 11.20 1.06 -10.21
N ILE A 185 10.01 1.61 -10.45
CA ILE A 185 9.59 2.20 -11.72
C ILE A 185 9.58 3.70 -11.52
N ARG A 186 10.39 4.44 -12.29
CA ARG A 186 10.59 5.86 -11.99
C ARG A 186 10.88 6.73 -13.20
N ASN A 187 10.43 7.99 -13.13
CA ASN A 187 10.72 9.06 -14.10
C ASN A 187 10.41 8.64 -15.56
N THR A 188 9.34 7.88 -15.74
CA THR A 188 9.01 7.25 -17.02
C THR A 188 7.51 7.17 -17.22
N SER A 189 7.08 6.89 -18.44
CA SER A 189 5.68 6.61 -18.76
C SER A 189 5.53 5.30 -19.53
N ASP A 190 4.30 4.81 -19.59
CA ASP A 190 3.90 3.66 -20.41
C ASP A 190 4.66 2.38 -20.01
N VAL A 191 4.48 1.99 -18.75
CA VAL A 191 5.08 0.79 -18.17
C VAL A 191 4.00 -0.18 -17.73
N THR A 192 4.11 -1.43 -18.18
CA THR A 192 3.28 -2.53 -17.69
C THR A 192 4.16 -3.54 -16.99
N VAL A 193 3.79 -3.94 -15.76
CA VAL A 193 4.39 -5.07 -15.05
C VAL A 193 3.26 -6.03 -14.69
N SER A 194 3.31 -7.23 -15.24
CA SER A 194 2.26 -8.22 -15.04
C SER A 194 2.82 -9.58 -14.63
N GLY A 195 2.14 -10.24 -13.69
CA GLY A 195 2.51 -11.57 -13.22
C GLY A 195 3.66 -11.61 -12.22
N GLY A 196 4.07 -12.83 -11.88
CA GLY A 196 5.18 -13.12 -10.99
C GLY A 196 4.88 -12.91 -9.50
N ASN A 197 5.80 -13.46 -8.69
CA ASN A 197 5.79 -13.40 -7.24
C ASN A 197 6.93 -12.50 -6.77
N TRP A 198 6.60 -11.41 -6.10
CA TRP A 198 7.51 -10.37 -5.60
C TRP A 198 7.62 -10.52 -4.10
N ILE A 199 8.68 -11.18 -3.65
CA ILE A 199 8.80 -11.69 -2.28
C ILE A 199 9.95 -10.99 -1.57
N GLY A 200 9.63 -10.39 -0.44
CA GLY A 200 10.61 -9.75 0.42
C GLY A 200 11.40 -10.73 1.29
N GLU A 201 12.09 -10.17 2.25
CA GLU A 201 13.01 -10.87 3.15
C GLU A 201 12.65 -10.64 4.62
N ARG A 202 11.38 -10.31 4.90
CA ARG A 202 10.87 -9.93 6.24
C ARG A 202 11.39 -10.79 7.39
N ASP A 203 11.33 -12.12 7.24
CA ASP A 203 11.71 -13.06 8.31
C ASP A 203 13.22 -13.36 8.32
N GLU A 204 13.95 -12.91 7.30
CA GLU A 204 15.39 -13.10 7.09
C GLU A 204 16.18 -11.79 7.28
N HIS A 205 15.52 -10.71 7.69
CA HIS A 205 16.12 -9.38 7.85
C HIS A 205 17.30 -9.40 8.84
N LEU A 206 18.41 -8.79 8.43
CA LEU A 206 19.68 -8.89 9.15
C LEU A 206 19.88 -7.79 10.21
N ASP A 207 19.06 -6.74 10.18
CA ASP A 207 18.97 -5.74 11.26
C ASP A 207 17.71 -5.98 12.11
N THR A 208 17.62 -5.28 13.24
CA THR A 208 16.48 -5.31 14.18
C THR A 208 15.78 -3.96 14.28
N ALA A 209 16.36 -2.91 13.68
CA ALA A 209 15.83 -1.57 13.62
C ALA A 209 15.42 -1.19 12.18
N GLY A 210 14.64 -0.13 12.06
CA GLY A 210 14.12 0.33 10.77
C GLY A 210 12.75 -0.24 10.45
N GLU A 211 12.02 0.52 9.64
CA GLU A 211 10.62 0.22 9.30
C GLU A 211 10.32 0.41 7.81
N GLY A 212 11.31 0.84 7.03
CA GLY A 212 11.18 1.04 5.59
C GLY A 212 11.39 -0.24 4.79
N GLY A 213 11.53 -0.06 3.48
CA GLY A 213 11.69 -1.16 2.52
C GLY A 213 10.39 -1.43 1.80
N THR A 214 10.43 -1.57 0.48
CA THR A 214 9.22 -1.66 -0.34
C THR A 214 9.45 -2.60 -1.51
N LEU A 215 8.54 -3.51 -1.83
CA LEU A 215 8.81 -4.45 -2.92
C LEU A 215 8.62 -3.80 -4.28
N ILE A 216 7.53 -3.06 -4.50
CA ILE A 216 7.30 -2.35 -5.77
C ILE A 216 7.08 -0.87 -5.49
N VAL A 217 7.95 -0.03 -6.04
CA VAL A 217 7.85 1.44 -5.96
C VAL A 217 7.55 2.01 -7.34
N ILE A 218 6.54 2.89 -7.41
CA ILE A 218 6.25 3.73 -8.56
C ILE A 218 6.47 5.18 -8.16
N SER A 219 7.28 5.94 -8.90
CA SER A 219 7.55 7.34 -8.57
C SER A 219 7.75 8.24 -9.78
N CYS A 220 7.06 9.39 -9.83
CA CYS A 220 7.14 10.32 -10.96
C CYS A 220 6.84 9.64 -12.30
N CYS A 221 5.75 8.86 -12.37
CA CYS A 221 5.40 8.10 -13.57
C CYS A 221 4.01 8.44 -14.10
N ASP A 222 3.82 8.34 -15.41
CA ASP A 222 2.50 8.44 -16.04
C ASP A 222 2.14 7.12 -16.73
N TYR A 223 0.89 6.66 -16.62
CA TYR A 223 0.42 5.43 -17.28
C TYR A 223 1.23 4.19 -16.89
N VAL A 224 1.07 3.76 -15.63
CA VAL A 224 1.68 2.52 -15.13
C VAL A 224 0.60 1.50 -14.81
N HIS A 225 0.74 0.29 -15.34
CA HIS A 225 -0.13 -0.84 -15.07
C HIS A 225 0.62 -1.92 -14.31
N ILE A 226 0.19 -2.23 -13.09
CA ILE A 226 0.62 -3.40 -12.33
C ILE A 226 -0.53 -4.39 -12.29
N SER A 227 -0.34 -5.62 -12.76
CA SER A 227 -1.44 -6.60 -12.76
C SER A 227 -1.03 -8.03 -12.44
N ASN A 228 -1.94 -8.80 -11.85
CA ASN A 228 -1.75 -10.24 -11.58
C ASN A 228 -0.47 -10.56 -10.77
N VAL A 229 -0.09 -9.66 -9.86
CA VAL A 229 1.13 -9.81 -9.05
C VAL A 229 0.81 -10.39 -7.69
N VAL A 230 1.72 -11.23 -7.17
CA VAL A 230 1.73 -11.62 -5.76
C VAL A 230 2.84 -10.84 -5.07
N VAL A 231 2.52 -10.08 -4.02
CA VAL A 231 3.49 -9.25 -3.28
C VAL A 231 3.46 -9.67 -1.82
N LYS A 232 4.55 -10.23 -1.30
CA LYS A 232 4.57 -10.76 0.07
C LYS A 232 5.84 -10.44 0.82
N ASP A 233 5.74 -10.40 2.15
CA ASP A 233 6.89 -10.53 3.06
C ASP A 233 7.86 -9.36 2.96
N ALA A 234 7.34 -8.17 2.69
CA ALA A 234 8.13 -6.95 2.71
C ALA A 234 8.60 -6.62 4.14
N TRP A 235 9.84 -6.15 4.27
CA TRP A 235 10.28 -5.53 5.52
C TRP A 235 9.51 -4.24 5.81
N GLY A 236 9.17 -3.40 4.85
CA GLY A 236 8.28 -2.25 5.09
C GLY A 236 6.94 -2.46 4.41
N ASP A 237 6.69 -1.68 3.37
CA ASP A 237 5.45 -1.66 2.62
C ASP A 237 5.48 -2.69 1.48
N GLY A 238 4.33 -3.25 1.09
CA GLY A 238 4.27 -4.14 -0.07
C GLY A 238 4.55 -3.39 -1.37
N MET A 239 3.71 -2.40 -1.65
CA MET A 239 3.82 -1.50 -2.78
C MET A 239 3.80 -0.05 -2.32
N ALA A 240 4.32 0.85 -3.14
CA ALA A 240 4.14 2.27 -2.90
C ALA A 240 4.10 3.10 -4.19
N VAL A 241 3.24 4.13 -4.18
CA VAL A 241 3.25 5.21 -5.16
C VAL A 241 3.74 6.46 -4.43
N TYR A 242 4.96 6.88 -4.73
CA TYR A 242 5.63 7.96 -4.02
C TYR A 242 5.94 9.15 -4.93
N ASN A 243 5.91 10.34 -4.33
CA ASN A 243 6.48 11.52 -4.95
C ASN A 243 8.00 11.55 -4.73
N SER A 244 8.74 12.10 -5.70
CA SER A 244 10.17 12.42 -5.52
C SER A 244 10.41 13.93 -5.52
N PRO A 245 11.54 14.41 -4.96
CA PRO A 245 11.98 15.80 -5.16
C PRO A 245 11.99 16.18 -6.66
N PRO A 246 11.61 17.43 -7.03
CA PRO A 246 11.37 18.58 -6.17
C PRO A 246 9.91 18.68 -5.71
N TYR A 247 9.17 17.58 -5.63
CA TYR A 247 8.05 17.51 -4.70
C TYR A 247 6.95 18.56 -5.04
N LYS A 248 6.48 18.51 -6.29
CA LYS A 248 5.56 19.44 -6.95
C LYS A 248 4.52 18.68 -7.78
N ASP A 249 3.45 19.33 -8.25
CA ASP A 249 2.42 18.65 -9.05
C ASP A 249 2.96 17.92 -10.29
N SER A 250 4.03 18.44 -10.91
CA SER A 250 4.71 17.79 -12.05
C SER A 250 5.64 16.64 -11.67
N SER A 251 5.75 16.30 -10.39
CA SER A 251 6.41 15.08 -9.90
C SER A 251 5.43 14.08 -9.31
N LEU A 252 4.11 14.34 -9.40
CA LEU A 252 3.10 13.33 -9.10
C LEU A 252 3.17 12.24 -10.16
N SER A 253 3.02 10.99 -9.71
CA SER A 253 2.60 9.94 -10.62
C SER A 253 1.14 10.17 -11.04
N SER A 254 0.80 9.89 -12.30
CA SER A 254 -0.59 9.95 -12.78
C SER A 254 -1.01 8.72 -13.59
N TYR A 255 -2.32 8.42 -13.59
CA TYR A 255 -2.88 7.27 -14.31
C TYR A 255 -2.19 5.95 -13.92
N ILE A 256 -2.33 5.62 -12.63
CA ILE A 256 -1.75 4.40 -12.06
C ILE A 256 -2.85 3.36 -11.89
N TYR A 257 -2.62 2.17 -12.43
CA TYR A 257 -3.56 1.06 -12.42
C TYR A 257 -2.93 -0.12 -11.68
N ILE A 258 -3.59 -0.59 -10.63
CA ILE A 258 -3.21 -1.82 -9.92
C ILE A 258 -4.40 -2.76 -9.99
N ASP A 259 -4.27 -3.88 -10.70
CA ASP A 259 -5.37 -4.84 -10.88
C ASP A 259 -4.97 -6.24 -10.45
N SER A 260 -5.85 -6.96 -9.78
CA SER A 260 -5.63 -8.37 -9.45
C SER A 260 -4.32 -8.61 -8.68
N ALA A 261 -3.94 -7.69 -7.78
CA ALA A 261 -2.77 -7.82 -6.92
C ALA A 261 -3.14 -8.54 -5.62
N TYR A 262 -2.33 -9.52 -5.21
CA TYR A 262 -2.44 -10.16 -3.90
C TYR A 262 -1.29 -9.73 -3.00
N VAL A 263 -1.56 -8.80 -2.07
CA VAL A 263 -0.57 -8.23 -1.17
C VAL A 263 -0.76 -8.77 0.26
N ASP A 264 0.27 -9.42 0.81
CA ASP A 264 0.12 -10.22 2.03
C ASP A 264 1.35 -10.14 2.96
N ARG A 265 1.10 -10.10 4.27
CA ARG A 265 2.13 -10.18 5.32
C ARG A 265 3.28 -9.16 5.17
N CYS A 266 2.98 -7.95 4.70
CA CYS A 266 3.98 -6.86 4.67
C CYS A 266 4.09 -6.17 6.04
N GLY A 267 5.26 -5.59 6.30
CA GLY A 267 5.63 -5.07 7.61
C GLY A 267 4.79 -3.89 8.10
N ARG A 268 4.52 -2.92 7.21
CA ARG A 268 3.81 -1.68 7.52
C ARG A 268 2.48 -1.58 6.79
N ASN A 269 2.51 -1.24 5.50
CA ASN A 269 1.31 -1.11 4.70
C ASN A 269 1.32 -2.11 3.54
N GLY A 270 0.15 -2.52 3.06
CA GLY A 270 0.06 -3.27 1.81
C GLY A 270 0.41 -2.37 0.63
N LEU A 271 -0.21 -1.19 0.58
CA LEU A 271 0.10 -0.15 -0.39
C LEU A 271 0.11 1.24 0.27
N THR A 272 1.22 1.95 0.14
CA THR A 272 1.34 3.37 0.52
C THR A 272 1.13 4.27 -0.71
N ILE A 273 0.31 5.31 -0.58
CA ILE A 273 0.08 6.33 -1.61
C ILE A 273 0.51 7.69 -1.04
N GLY A 274 1.75 8.08 -1.33
CA GLY A 274 2.35 9.35 -0.93
C GLY A 274 1.97 10.55 -1.81
N GLY A 275 1.19 10.32 -2.86
CA GLY A 275 0.64 11.34 -3.75
C GLY A 275 0.52 10.84 -5.18
N VAL A 276 -0.64 11.09 -5.79
CA VAL A 276 -0.98 10.58 -7.12
C VAL A 276 -2.13 11.41 -7.69
N LYS A 277 -2.24 11.44 -9.01
CA LYS A 277 -3.42 11.96 -9.70
C LYS A 277 -3.99 10.87 -10.59
N GLU A 278 -5.25 10.50 -10.42
CA GLU A 278 -5.87 9.39 -11.19
C GLU A 278 -5.23 8.04 -10.85
N MET A 279 -5.74 7.36 -9.83
CA MET A 279 -5.32 6.02 -9.46
C MET A 279 -6.51 5.07 -9.34
N TYR A 280 -6.34 3.87 -9.88
CA TYR A 280 -7.38 2.85 -9.97
C TYR A 280 -6.84 1.53 -9.44
N VAL A 281 -7.36 1.09 -8.30
CA VAL A 281 -7.04 -0.19 -7.70
C VAL A 281 -8.25 -1.10 -7.81
N THR A 282 -8.11 -2.21 -8.51
CA THR A 282 -9.22 -3.11 -8.84
C THR A 282 -8.91 -4.56 -8.52
N ASN A 283 -9.94 -5.33 -8.14
CA ASN A 283 -9.85 -6.79 -7.94
C ASN A 283 -8.67 -7.24 -7.05
N SER A 284 -8.21 -6.40 -6.12
CA SER A 284 -6.96 -6.62 -5.37
C SER A 284 -7.23 -6.96 -3.91
N VAL A 285 -6.30 -7.70 -3.29
CA VAL A 285 -6.39 -8.16 -1.91
C VAL A 285 -5.24 -7.57 -1.09
N PHE A 286 -5.55 -7.00 0.06
CA PHE A 286 -4.58 -6.50 1.04
C PHE A 286 -4.83 -7.20 2.38
N ASN A 287 -3.91 -8.11 2.75
CA ASN A 287 -4.09 -9.02 3.88
C ASN A 287 -2.92 -9.01 4.88
N GLY A 288 -3.24 -9.00 6.17
CA GLY A 288 -2.28 -9.44 7.20
C GLY A 288 -1.10 -8.51 7.47
N MET A 289 -1.25 -7.18 7.31
CA MET A 289 -0.19 -6.24 7.71
C MET A 289 -0.10 -6.16 9.24
N ASP A 290 1.02 -6.54 9.86
CA ASP A 290 1.00 -6.86 11.31
C ASP A 290 2.26 -6.46 12.10
N ARG A 291 3.33 -5.93 11.48
CA ARG A 291 4.59 -5.66 12.20
C ARG A 291 4.67 -4.25 12.80
N THR A 292 4.82 -3.24 11.96
CA THR A 292 5.07 -1.83 12.34
C THR A 292 3.91 -0.95 11.91
N MET A 293 3.58 0.09 12.68
CA MET A 293 2.53 1.04 12.30
C MET A 293 2.80 1.67 10.93
N PRO A 294 1.77 1.95 10.12
CA PRO A 294 0.33 1.92 10.44
C PRO A 294 -0.35 0.54 10.48
N LYS A 295 0.23 -0.51 9.89
CA LYS A 295 -0.43 -1.83 9.74
C LYS A 295 -1.73 -1.75 8.93
N ALA A 296 -1.74 -0.92 7.89
CA ALA A 296 -2.91 -0.70 7.05
C ALA A 296 -2.87 -1.58 5.80
N GLY A 297 -4.01 -2.08 5.33
CA GLY A 297 -4.08 -2.68 4.00
C GLY A 297 -3.65 -1.67 2.93
N VAL A 298 -4.20 -0.45 3.01
CA VAL A 298 -3.77 0.71 2.22
C VAL A 298 -3.70 1.97 3.09
N ASP A 299 -2.65 2.76 2.91
CA ASP A 299 -2.48 4.07 3.53
C ASP A 299 -2.25 5.16 2.48
N ILE A 300 -3.16 6.14 2.40
CA ILE A 300 -2.96 7.35 1.59
C ILE A 300 -2.40 8.45 2.50
N GLU A 301 -1.07 8.53 2.49
CA GLU A 301 -0.26 9.37 3.36
C GLU A 301 0.61 10.36 2.56
N PRO A 302 0.03 11.39 1.91
CA PRO A 302 0.85 12.38 1.22
C PRO A 302 1.71 13.17 2.20
N ASP A 303 3.03 12.99 2.08
CA ASP A 303 4.02 13.58 2.98
C ASP A 303 4.02 15.12 2.93
N GLY A 304 3.73 15.80 4.04
CA GLY A 304 3.99 17.25 4.19
C GLY A 304 3.15 18.19 3.30
N ILE A 305 3.81 19.19 2.69
CA ILE A 305 3.18 20.26 1.85
C ILE A 305 2.95 19.79 0.40
N GLN A 306 3.12 18.49 0.15
CA GLN A 306 3.07 17.88 -1.18
C GLN A 306 1.66 17.85 -1.74
N PRO A 307 1.51 17.81 -3.09
CA PRO A 307 0.17 17.72 -3.67
C PRO A 307 -0.60 16.52 -3.12
N MET A 308 -1.88 16.77 -2.83
CA MET A 308 -2.83 15.77 -2.35
C MET A 308 -2.91 14.58 -3.31
N ALA A 309 -3.23 13.40 -2.78
CA ALA A 309 -3.76 12.34 -3.62
C ALA A 309 -5.15 12.76 -4.15
N ASP A 310 -5.32 12.75 -5.46
CA ASP A 310 -6.55 13.22 -6.12
C ASP A 310 -7.08 12.16 -7.08
N ASN A 311 -8.37 11.85 -6.94
CA ASN A 311 -9.08 10.85 -7.72
C ASN A 311 -8.44 9.46 -7.59
N VAL A 312 -8.62 8.86 -6.41
CA VAL A 312 -8.16 7.51 -6.09
C VAL A 312 -9.38 6.61 -5.93
N SER A 313 -9.42 5.49 -6.63
CA SER A 313 -10.54 4.56 -6.61
C SER A 313 -10.11 3.15 -6.24
N PHE A 314 -10.94 2.52 -5.41
CA PHE A 314 -10.86 1.11 -5.05
C PHE A 314 -12.16 0.44 -5.49
N TYR A 315 -12.08 -0.58 -6.33
CA TYR A 315 -13.24 -1.31 -6.82
C TYR A 315 -13.03 -2.82 -6.73
N LYS A 316 -13.97 -3.55 -6.12
CA LYS A 316 -13.86 -5.02 -5.93
C LYS A 316 -12.57 -5.45 -5.22
N CYS A 317 -12.11 -4.64 -4.27
CA CYS A 317 -10.93 -4.98 -3.47
C CYS A 317 -11.34 -5.63 -2.14
N THR A 318 -10.44 -6.42 -1.58
CA THR A 318 -10.61 -7.04 -0.26
C THR A 318 -9.54 -6.54 0.70
N PHE A 319 -9.95 -6.08 1.87
CA PHE A 319 -9.07 -5.59 2.94
C PHE A 319 -9.31 -6.42 4.19
N SER A 320 -8.37 -7.31 4.52
CA SER A 320 -8.61 -8.32 5.53
C SER A 320 -7.47 -8.50 6.52
N ASN A 321 -7.83 -8.77 7.78
CA ASN A 321 -6.89 -9.15 8.84
C ASN A 321 -5.70 -8.18 9.01
N ASN A 322 -5.86 -6.91 8.62
CA ASN A 322 -4.82 -5.91 8.78
C ASN A 322 -4.78 -5.45 10.24
N GLY A 323 -3.58 -5.25 10.77
CA GLY A 323 -3.33 -5.08 12.20
C GLY A 323 -4.01 -3.85 12.80
N VAL A 324 -4.33 -2.83 11.99
CA VAL A 324 -5.12 -1.67 12.44
C VAL A 324 -6.23 -1.30 11.48
N GLN A 325 -5.91 -0.90 10.24
CA GLN A 325 -6.92 -0.44 9.28
C GLN A 325 -6.98 -1.28 8.01
N GLY A 326 -8.16 -1.42 7.43
CA GLY A 326 -8.27 -1.89 6.04
C GLY A 326 -7.74 -0.83 5.07
N LEU A 327 -8.33 0.36 5.12
CA LEU A 327 -7.95 1.54 4.34
C LEU A 327 -7.88 2.76 5.26
N THR A 328 -6.84 3.57 5.13
CA THR A 328 -6.73 4.84 5.86
C THR A 328 -6.27 5.98 4.95
N TYR A 329 -6.78 7.19 5.19
CA TYR A 329 -6.26 8.41 4.56
C TYR A 329 -6.52 9.67 5.37
N GLY A 330 -5.59 10.64 5.31
CA GLY A 330 -5.76 11.96 5.91
C GLY A 330 -4.52 12.57 6.59
N PHE A 331 -3.36 11.91 6.53
CA PHE A 331 -2.09 12.51 6.93
C PHE A 331 -1.63 13.57 5.91
N GLY A 332 -0.86 14.58 6.38
CA GLY A 332 -0.32 15.66 5.53
C GLY A 332 -1.40 16.53 4.88
N ASN A 333 -1.29 16.80 3.58
CA ASN A 333 -2.35 17.49 2.83
C ASN A 333 -3.59 16.60 2.57
N GLY A 334 -3.49 15.30 2.86
CA GLY A 334 -4.53 14.29 2.71
C GLY A 334 -4.94 14.01 1.27
N ALA A 335 -6.15 13.47 1.09
CA ALA A 335 -6.70 13.04 -0.19
C ALA A 335 -8.03 13.73 -0.50
N ARG A 336 -8.38 13.78 -1.78
CA ARG A 336 -9.72 14.18 -2.24
C ARG A 336 -10.20 13.27 -3.35
N ASN A 337 -11.52 13.21 -3.52
CA ASN A 337 -12.15 12.39 -4.55
C ASN A 337 -11.77 10.91 -4.40
N VAL A 338 -11.85 10.38 -3.18
CA VAL A 338 -11.56 8.97 -2.90
C VAL A 338 -12.85 8.18 -3.02
N SER A 339 -12.86 7.13 -3.84
CA SER A 339 -14.00 6.23 -3.99
C SER A 339 -13.66 4.80 -3.60
N VAL A 340 -14.53 4.19 -2.80
CA VAL A 340 -14.42 2.80 -2.33
C VAL A 340 -15.73 2.11 -2.65
N LYS A 341 -15.70 1.22 -3.65
CA LYS A 341 -16.92 0.65 -4.23
C LYS A 341 -16.86 -0.85 -4.34
N SER A 342 -17.93 -1.54 -3.94
CA SER A 342 -18.03 -3.01 -4.06
C SER A 342 -16.84 -3.76 -3.45
N CYS A 343 -16.25 -3.20 -2.39
CA CYS A 343 -15.12 -3.79 -1.68
C CYS A 343 -15.60 -4.56 -0.45
N GLU A 344 -14.75 -5.46 0.04
CA GLU A 344 -14.98 -6.25 1.25
C GLU A 344 -13.95 -5.90 2.32
N PHE A 345 -14.42 -5.71 3.55
CA PHE A 345 -13.58 -5.43 4.71
C PHE A 345 -13.93 -6.41 5.82
N PHE A 346 -12.92 -7.12 6.35
CA PHE A 346 -13.14 -8.00 7.49
C PHE A 346 -11.92 -8.28 8.35
N GLY A 347 -12.13 -8.43 9.66
CA GLY A 347 -11.07 -8.82 10.60
C GLY A 347 -9.97 -7.76 10.80
N ASN A 348 -10.17 -6.52 10.34
CA ASN A 348 -9.20 -5.44 10.56
C ASN A 348 -9.19 -5.00 12.04
N GLY A 349 -8.00 -4.74 12.58
CA GLY A 349 -7.74 -4.65 14.01
C GLY A 349 -8.52 -3.57 14.77
N THR A 350 -8.73 -2.41 14.17
CA THR A 350 -9.45 -1.29 14.79
C THR A 350 -10.60 -0.81 13.90
N VAL A 351 -10.33 -0.40 12.67
CA VAL A 351 -11.31 0.29 11.83
C VAL A 351 -11.17 -0.15 10.38
N ASP A 352 -12.27 -0.41 9.69
CA ASP A 352 -12.18 -0.88 8.30
C ASP A 352 -11.75 0.27 7.36
N ILE A 353 -12.46 1.39 7.39
CA ILE A 353 -12.08 2.62 6.68
C ILE A 353 -11.89 3.77 7.67
N ASN A 354 -10.68 4.33 7.72
CA ASN A 354 -10.34 5.47 8.55
C ASN A 354 -10.03 6.73 7.73
N ILE A 355 -10.78 7.79 7.96
CA ILE A 355 -10.61 9.07 7.29
C ILE A 355 -10.30 10.11 8.37
N ALA A 356 -9.07 10.57 8.42
CA ALA A 356 -8.61 11.43 9.50
C ALA A 356 -7.72 12.57 9.02
N ALA A 357 -8.36 13.70 8.68
CA ALA A 357 -7.64 14.89 8.22
C ALA A 357 -6.98 15.67 9.36
N VAL A 358 -5.81 16.26 9.07
CA VAL A 358 -5.24 17.31 9.92
C VAL A 358 -6.12 18.57 9.92
N LYS A 359 -6.22 19.26 11.08
CA LYS A 359 -7.20 20.33 11.40
C LYS A 359 -7.40 21.48 10.39
N LYS A 360 -6.52 21.67 9.39
CA LYS A 360 -6.57 22.82 8.46
C LYS A 360 -7.13 22.51 7.08
N THR A 361 -7.23 21.24 6.68
CA THR A 361 -7.66 20.86 5.32
C THR A 361 -8.64 19.69 5.41
N PRO A 362 -9.96 19.93 5.33
CA PRO A 362 -10.93 18.85 5.39
C PRO A 362 -10.81 17.92 4.18
N MET A 363 -11.01 16.63 4.39
CA MET A 363 -11.13 15.65 3.29
C MET A 363 -12.44 15.88 2.54
N LYS A 364 -12.42 15.76 1.21
CA LYS A 364 -13.59 16.07 0.36
C LYS A 364 -13.80 15.06 -0.76
N GLY A 365 -15.06 14.87 -1.14
CA GLY A 365 -15.43 14.04 -2.29
C GLY A 365 -15.26 12.56 -2.01
N THR A 366 -15.51 12.12 -0.78
CA THR A 366 -15.46 10.70 -0.42
C THR A 366 -16.73 10.00 -0.91
N VAL A 367 -16.59 8.86 -1.56
CA VAL A 367 -17.72 8.00 -1.95
C VAL A 367 -17.48 6.58 -1.45
N ILE A 368 -18.33 6.06 -0.58
CA ILE A 368 -18.25 4.70 -0.04
C ILE A 368 -19.55 3.98 -0.39
N GLU A 369 -19.51 3.12 -1.40
CA GLU A 369 -20.71 2.59 -2.04
C GLU A 369 -20.70 1.05 -2.18
N ASN A 370 -21.81 0.40 -1.81
CA ASN A 370 -22.05 -1.04 -2.04
C ASN A 370 -20.95 -1.95 -1.47
N ASN A 371 -20.31 -1.57 -0.36
CA ASN A 371 -19.27 -2.37 0.30
C ASN A 371 -19.87 -3.31 1.34
N LEU A 372 -19.15 -4.39 1.62
CA LEU A 372 -19.43 -5.33 2.71
C LEU A 372 -18.41 -5.14 3.82
N PHE A 373 -18.89 -4.81 5.03
CA PHE A 373 -18.09 -4.75 6.25
C PHE A 373 -18.57 -5.87 7.16
N SER A 374 -17.70 -6.82 7.48
CA SER A 374 -18.04 -7.95 8.33
C SER A 374 -16.95 -8.21 9.37
N ASN A 375 -17.32 -8.73 10.53
CA ASN A 375 -16.37 -8.92 11.64
C ASN A 375 -15.57 -7.63 11.97
N THR A 376 -16.22 -6.47 11.88
CA THR A 376 -15.62 -5.18 12.23
C THR A 376 -15.38 -5.09 13.73
N LEU A 377 -14.14 -4.91 14.16
CA LEU A 377 -13.80 -4.93 15.59
C LEU A 377 -14.22 -3.66 16.35
N ARG A 378 -13.97 -2.46 15.79
CA ARG A 378 -14.41 -1.18 16.38
C ARG A 378 -15.36 -0.39 15.48
N PHE A 379 -14.90 0.09 14.32
CA PHE A 379 -15.72 0.90 13.41
C PHE A 379 -15.63 0.45 11.96
N SER A 380 -16.76 0.41 11.25
CA SER A 380 -16.73 0.14 9.81
C SER A 380 -16.19 1.38 9.08
N ILE A 381 -16.70 2.56 9.43
CA ILE A 381 -16.24 3.82 8.86
C ILE A 381 -16.00 4.85 9.97
N GLY A 382 -14.75 5.28 10.12
CA GLY A 382 -14.37 6.42 10.94
C GLY A 382 -14.08 7.63 10.07
N MET A 383 -14.69 8.77 10.38
CA MET A 383 -14.48 10.05 9.70
C MET A 383 -14.22 11.16 10.70
N SER A 384 -13.13 11.90 10.48
CA SER A 384 -12.83 13.14 11.17
C SER A 384 -12.41 14.25 10.19
N ASN A 385 -12.89 15.47 10.42
CA ASN A 385 -12.63 16.64 9.56
C ASN A 385 -12.88 16.33 8.06
N THR A 386 -14.06 15.78 7.75
CA THR A 386 -14.41 15.27 6.42
C THR A 386 -15.71 15.91 5.95
N PHE A 387 -15.70 16.53 4.77
CA PHE A 387 -16.84 17.25 4.20
C PHE A 387 -17.26 16.66 2.85
N ASN A 388 -18.54 16.75 2.49
CA ASN A 388 -19.06 16.30 1.20
C ASN A 388 -18.72 14.82 0.92
N ALA A 389 -19.37 13.93 1.67
CA ALA A 389 -19.20 12.49 1.54
C ALA A 389 -20.54 11.78 1.30
N GLU A 390 -20.51 10.80 0.40
CA GLU A 390 -21.64 9.93 0.07
C GLU A 390 -21.35 8.52 0.56
N ILE A 391 -22.19 8.00 1.46
CA ILE A 391 -22.10 6.63 1.97
C ILE A 391 -23.40 5.90 1.66
N SER A 392 -23.40 4.98 0.70
CA SER A 392 -24.64 4.37 0.23
C SER A 392 -24.58 2.87 -0.09
N GLY A 393 -25.69 2.17 0.13
CA GLY A 393 -25.84 0.76 -0.26
C GLY A 393 -24.93 -0.24 0.46
N ASN A 394 -24.21 0.18 1.51
CA ASN A 394 -23.26 -0.67 2.21
C ASN A 394 -23.98 -1.63 3.17
N GLN A 395 -23.38 -2.80 3.39
CA GLN A 395 -23.81 -3.77 4.39
C GLN A 395 -22.77 -3.83 5.52
N MET A 396 -23.18 -3.50 6.73
CA MET A 396 -22.28 -3.36 7.88
C MET A 396 -22.68 -4.30 9.01
N TYR A 397 -21.78 -5.21 9.37
CA TYR A 397 -21.97 -6.22 10.41
C TYR A 397 -20.86 -6.09 11.46
N ALA A 398 -21.14 -5.39 12.56
CA ALA A 398 -20.18 -5.18 13.64
C ALA A 398 -19.92 -6.48 14.43
N ALA A 399 -18.64 -6.79 14.71
CA ALA A 399 -18.25 -7.98 15.47
C ALA A 399 -18.58 -7.86 16.96
N THR A 400 -18.35 -6.68 17.54
CA THR A 400 -18.49 -6.45 18.98
C THR A 400 -19.75 -5.64 19.30
N LYS A 401 -20.46 -6.06 20.34
CA LYS A 401 -21.67 -5.39 20.86
C LYS A 401 -21.33 -4.58 22.12
N ASN A 402 -20.21 -3.86 22.09
CA ASN A 402 -19.72 -3.09 23.24
C ASN A 402 -19.92 -1.58 23.03
N ALA A 403 -20.11 -0.84 24.13
CA ALA A 403 -20.13 0.62 24.11
C ALA A 403 -18.77 1.16 23.66
N GLY A 404 -18.70 1.74 22.45
CA GLY A 404 -17.46 2.25 21.85
C GLY A 404 -17.08 1.64 20.50
N SER A 405 -17.87 0.67 20.01
CA SER A 405 -17.82 0.11 18.66
C SER A 405 -19.13 0.38 17.91
N GLY A 406 -19.13 0.43 16.58
CA GLY A 406 -20.33 0.67 15.79
C GLY A 406 -20.09 0.72 14.29
N CYS A 407 -21.13 1.03 13.53
CA CYS A 407 -21.01 1.20 12.07
C CYS A 407 -20.21 2.47 11.71
N PHE A 408 -20.38 3.55 12.49
CA PHE A 408 -19.80 4.86 12.22
C PHE A 408 -19.16 5.50 13.44
N TYR A 409 -18.06 6.21 13.21
CA TYR A 409 -17.51 7.25 14.08
C TYR A 409 -17.41 8.55 13.27
N LEU A 410 -18.06 9.63 13.70
CA LEU A 410 -18.11 10.90 12.96
C LEU A 410 -17.71 12.08 13.87
N ALA A 411 -16.68 12.83 13.50
CA ALA A 411 -16.22 14.01 14.23
C ALA A 411 -15.88 15.16 13.27
N GLU A 412 -16.32 16.39 13.56
CA GLU A 412 -16.04 17.56 12.72
C GLU A 412 -16.41 17.34 11.23
N VAL A 413 -17.60 16.81 10.95
CA VAL A 413 -18.04 16.48 9.57
C VAL A 413 -19.08 17.47 9.04
N SER A 414 -19.14 17.68 7.72
CA SER A 414 -20.12 18.54 7.05
C SER A 414 -20.65 17.90 5.78
N ASP A 415 -21.94 18.04 5.49
CA ASP A 415 -22.55 17.58 4.24
C ASP A 415 -22.29 16.08 3.97
N ILE A 416 -22.69 15.24 4.93
CA ILE A 416 -22.52 13.79 4.87
C ILE A 416 -23.85 13.15 4.58
N ASN A 417 -23.96 12.48 3.43
CA ASN A 417 -25.17 11.79 2.99
C ASN A 417 -24.99 10.28 3.19
N ILE A 418 -25.75 9.71 4.13
CA ILE A 418 -25.75 8.28 4.45
C ILE A 418 -27.10 7.71 4.02
N THR A 419 -27.13 6.92 2.96
CA THR A 419 -28.39 6.48 2.34
C THR A 419 -28.44 4.99 1.99
N GLU A 420 -29.58 4.35 2.20
CA GLU A 420 -29.84 2.97 1.74
C GLU A 420 -28.81 1.91 2.24
N ASN A 421 -28.17 2.16 3.40
CA ASN A 421 -27.25 1.19 4.02
C ASN A 421 -28.01 0.23 4.94
N TYR A 422 -27.50 -1.00 5.05
CA TYR A 422 -27.89 -1.98 6.07
C TYR A 422 -26.86 -1.98 7.21
N MET A 423 -27.32 -1.77 8.44
CA MET A 423 -26.47 -1.67 9.62
C MET A 423 -26.93 -2.60 10.73
N GLU A 424 -26.11 -3.60 11.05
CA GLU A 424 -26.26 -4.49 12.20
C GLU A 424 -25.15 -4.19 13.22
N GLY A 425 -25.50 -3.48 14.29
CA GLY A 425 -24.56 -3.02 15.32
C GLY A 425 -25.05 -1.76 16.04
N PHE A 426 -24.21 -1.20 16.91
CA PHE A 426 -24.48 0.12 17.51
C PHE A 426 -24.29 1.23 16.46
N LEU A 427 -25.16 2.23 16.53
CA LEU A 427 -25.12 3.40 15.67
C LEU A 427 -24.63 4.62 16.47
N CYS A 428 -23.42 5.08 16.11
CA CYS A 428 -22.91 6.45 16.27
C CYS A 428 -22.37 6.92 17.64
N ILE A 429 -21.23 7.63 17.58
CA ILE A 429 -20.89 8.73 18.51
C ILE A 429 -20.44 9.92 17.64
N ILE A 430 -21.21 11.02 17.72
CA ILE A 430 -20.82 12.35 17.22
C ILE A 430 -20.20 13.08 18.40
N ASP A 431 -18.87 13.14 18.45
CA ASP A 431 -18.18 13.90 19.49
C ASP A 431 -18.04 15.38 19.09
N ASN A 432 -18.52 16.27 19.95
CA ASN A 432 -18.55 17.73 19.79
C ASN A 432 -17.56 18.40 20.77
N THR A 433 -16.38 17.82 20.99
CA THR A 433 -15.37 18.40 21.89
C THR A 433 -14.41 19.32 21.14
N GLU A 434 -14.84 20.58 21.03
CA GLU A 434 -14.05 21.80 20.83
C GLU A 434 -13.25 21.98 19.50
N ILE A 435 -13.87 22.86 18.67
CA ILE A 435 -13.45 23.50 17.40
C ILE A 435 -13.93 22.75 16.14
N GLY A 436 -15.18 23.04 15.74
CA GLY A 436 -15.86 22.53 14.55
C GLY A 436 -17.05 21.66 14.95
N ALA A 437 -18.28 22.13 14.75
CA ALA A 437 -19.48 21.31 15.00
C ALA A 437 -19.77 20.45 13.76
N SER A 438 -20.17 19.20 13.96
CA SER A 438 -20.68 18.39 12.85
C SER A 438 -22.03 18.94 12.37
N GLU A 439 -22.19 19.15 11.06
CA GLU A 439 -23.40 19.70 10.44
C GLU A 439 -23.76 19.01 9.11
N GLY A 440 -24.96 19.24 8.59
CA GLY A 440 -25.35 18.73 7.26
C GLY A 440 -25.35 17.19 7.11
N ILE A 441 -25.56 16.43 8.19
CA ILE A 441 -25.65 14.96 8.12
C ILE A 441 -27.07 14.55 7.72
N THR A 442 -27.21 13.89 6.58
CA THR A 442 -28.47 13.34 6.07
C THR A 442 -28.50 11.83 6.24
N LEU A 443 -29.54 11.30 6.90
CA LEU A 443 -29.84 9.87 6.98
C LEU A 443 -31.12 9.58 6.18
N HIS A 444 -31.05 8.75 5.13
CA HIS A 444 -32.24 8.44 4.31
C HIS A 444 -32.33 6.95 3.94
N LYS A 445 -33.49 6.32 4.20
CA LYS A 445 -33.80 4.91 3.85
C LYS A 445 -32.79 3.86 4.35
N ASN A 446 -32.00 4.16 5.37
CA ASN A 446 -31.13 3.16 5.99
C ASN A 446 -31.96 2.16 6.81
N VAL A 447 -31.52 0.90 6.82
CA VAL A 447 -32.10 -0.18 7.61
C VAL A 447 -31.20 -0.46 8.81
N TYR A 448 -31.77 -0.37 10.01
CA TYR A 448 -31.04 -0.60 11.25
C TYR A 448 -31.56 -1.86 11.95
N LYS A 449 -30.65 -2.78 12.26
CA LYS A 449 -30.90 -3.91 13.13
C LYS A 449 -30.10 -3.71 14.42
N LEU A 450 -30.75 -3.07 15.39
CA LEU A 450 -30.14 -2.77 16.69
C LEU A 450 -29.92 -4.06 17.49
N CYS A 451 -28.71 -4.21 18.03
CA CYS A 451 -28.37 -5.27 18.96
C CYS A 451 -28.43 -4.76 20.41
N GLY A 452 -29.63 -4.39 20.89
CA GLY A 452 -29.84 -3.94 22.28
C GLY A 452 -30.80 -2.76 22.41
N SER A 453 -31.31 -2.52 23.63
CA SER A 453 -32.31 -1.49 23.93
C SER A 453 -31.73 -0.09 24.12
N GLU A 454 -30.46 0.15 23.79
CA GLU A 454 -29.71 1.29 24.26
C GLU A 454 -28.99 2.04 23.12
N TYR A 455 -29.24 3.35 23.08
CA TYR A 455 -28.51 4.41 22.38
C TYR A 455 -28.68 4.57 20.87
N LEU A 456 -29.83 5.13 20.49
CA LEU A 456 -29.86 6.24 19.53
C LEU A 456 -29.62 7.53 20.35
N ARG A 457 -28.51 8.22 20.15
CA ARG A 457 -28.33 9.62 20.58
C ARG A 457 -27.88 10.47 19.41
#